data_AF-A0A328U262-F1
#
_entry.id   AF-A0A328U262-F1
#
_cell.length_a   1.000
_cell.length_b   1.000
_cell.length_c   1.000
_cell.angle_alpha   90.00
_cell.angle_beta   90.00
_cell.angle_gamma   90.00
#
_symmetry.space_group_name_H-M   'P 1'
#
loop_
_entity.id
_entity.type
_entity.pdbx_description
1 polymer ?
#
loop_
_entity_poly.entity_id
_entity_poly.type
_entity_poly.pdbx_seq_one_letter_code
_entity_poly.pdbx_strand_id
1 'polypeptide(L)'
;MKKGTDAAGIIIIDKYDRVLLVHQTYGKKQWSIPGGMVDEGESAWGAAARELKEEAGISVSEMDLSGLYFQPHKNRYIYTFKARSYEGVIQVDDDEIDQYGFFPLDALPRPISTFTAQRLADAVRENKTVFKEESLANYQILNP
;
A
#
# COMPACT_ATOMS: atom_id res chain seq x y z
N MET A 1 -21.28 -8.44 -4.71
CA MET A 1 -21.24 -7.27 -3.80
C MET A 1 -20.74 -6.07 -4.59
N LYS A 2 -21.27 -4.85 -4.36
CA LYS A 2 -20.73 -3.66 -5.01
C LYS A 2 -19.46 -3.24 -4.23
N LYS A 3 -18.33 -3.11 -4.92
CA LYS A 3 -17.13 -2.53 -4.33
C LYS A 3 -17.38 -1.04 -4.07
N GLY A 4 -16.89 -0.51 -2.95
CA GLY A 4 -16.86 0.93 -2.69
C GLY A 4 -15.97 1.66 -3.70
N THR A 5 -15.94 2.99 -3.65
CA THR A 5 -15.06 3.80 -4.53
C THR A 5 -13.66 3.96 -3.98
N ASP A 6 -13.51 3.83 -2.66
CA ASP A 6 -12.26 4.06 -1.94
C ASP A 6 -11.37 2.82 -1.92
N ALA A 7 -10.08 3.03 -1.65
CA ALA A 7 -9.10 1.95 -1.50
C ALA A 7 -8.26 2.15 -0.24
N ALA A 8 -7.75 1.06 0.32
CA ALA A 8 -6.90 1.10 1.49
C ALA A 8 -5.69 0.18 1.31
N GLY A 9 -4.55 0.57 1.88
CA GLY A 9 -3.36 -0.27 1.93
C GLY A 9 -2.52 0.00 3.16
N ILE A 10 -1.58 -0.90 3.45
CA ILE A 10 -0.77 -0.86 4.68
C ILE A 10 0.70 -1.05 4.38
N ILE A 11 1.52 -0.17 4.96
CA ILE A 11 2.97 -0.19 4.86
C ILE A 11 3.52 -0.87 6.11
N ILE A 12 4.10 -2.05 5.94
CA ILE A 12 4.86 -2.71 6.99
C ILE A 12 6.29 -2.21 6.97
N ILE A 13 6.75 -1.61 8.07
CA ILE A 13 8.12 -1.14 8.25
C ILE A 13 8.83 -2.12 9.19
N ASP A 14 9.85 -2.81 8.69
CA ASP A 14 10.59 -3.77 9.51
C ASP A 14 11.60 -3.10 10.45
N LYS A 15 12.27 -3.90 11.28
CA LYS A 15 13.30 -3.43 12.24
C LYS A 15 14.56 -2.84 11.59
N TYR A 16 14.68 -2.91 10.27
CA TYR A 16 15.77 -2.33 9.47
C TYR A 16 15.31 -1.10 8.68
N ASP A 17 14.12 -0.54 9.02
CA ASP A 17 13.47 0.58 8.34
C ASP A 17 13.25 0.34 6.83
N ARG A 18 13.04 -0.92 6.46
CA ARG A 18 12.63 -1.32 5.11
C ARG A 18 11.13 -1.48 5.04
N VAL A 19 10.56 -1.18 3.87
CA VAL A 19 9.12 -1.28 3.62
C VAL A 19 8.79 -2.57 2.86
N LEU A 20 7.75 -3.28 3.29
CA LEU A 20 7.20 -4.40 2.53
C LEU A 20 6.51 -3.88 1.27
N LEU A 21 6.87 -4.48 0.14
CA LEU A 21 6.17 -4.31 -1.13
C LEU A 21 5.86 -5.69 -1.73
N VAL A 22 4.77 -5.74 -2.47
CA VAL A 22 4.35 -6.89 -3.29
C VAL A 22 4.42 -6.51 -4.76
N HIS A 23 4.71 -7.47 -5.63
CA HIS A 23 4.72 -7.27 -7.08
C HIS A 23 3.41 -7.79 -7.67
N GLN A 24 2.63 -6.89 -8.27
CA GLN A 24 1.37 -7.26 -8.92
C GLN A 24 1.66 -7.89 -10.29
N THR A 25 0.95 -8.96 -10.63
CA THR A 25 1.07 -9.67 -11.93
C THR A 25 0.14 -9.09 -13.00
N TYR A 26 -0.85 -8.30 -12.60
CA TYR A 26 -1.87 -7.70 -13.45
C TYR A 26 -1.68 -6.19 -13.63
N GLY A 27 -2.51 -5.61 -14.51
CA GLY A 27 -2.49 -4.17 -14.78
C GLY A 27 -1.13 -3.69 -15.28
N LYS A 28 -0.45 -2.85 -14.49
CA LYS A 28 0.84 -2.25 -14.84
C LYS A 28 2.05 -3.11 -14.47
N LYS A 29 1.83 -4.28 -13.85
CA LYS A 29 2.88 -5.23 -13.45
C LYS A 29 4.02 -4.57 -12.68
N GLN A 30 3.70 -4.06 -11.49
CA GLN A 30 4.59 -3.19 -10.72
C GLN A 30 4.57 -3.51 -9.23
N TRP A 31 5.59 -3.03 -8.53
CA TRP A 31 5.65 -3.07 -7.08
C TRP A 31 4.67 -2.08 -6.45
N SER A 32 3.96 -2.53 -5.42
CA SER A 32 2.94 -1.76 -4.71
C SER A 32 2.93 -2.03 -3.21
N ILE A 33 2.30 -1.11 -2.48
CA ILE A 33 1.92 -1.33 -1.09
C ILE A 33 0.78 -2.36 -1.09
N PRO A 34 0.81 -3.39 -0.22
CA PRO A 34 -0.31 -4.30 -0.07
C PRO A 34 -1.62 -3.56 0.20
N GLY A 35 -2.68 -3.90 -0.50
CA GLY A 35 -3.95 -3.21 -0.39
C GLY A 35 -4.83 -3.25 -1.63
N GLY A 36 -6.11 -2.95 -1.42
CA GLY A 36 -7.13 -3.04 -2.44
C GLY A 36 -8.34 -2.16 -2.13
N MET A 37 -9.47 -2.49 -2.75
CA MET A 37 -10.70 -1.69 -2.65
C MET A 37 -11.38 -1.91 -1.30
N VAL A 38 -12.02 -0.87 -0.78
CA VAL A 38 -12.88 -0.97 0.40
C VAL A 38 -14.24 -1.52 -0.02
N ASP A 39 -14.67 -2.62 0.58
CA ASP A 39 -15.98 -3.20 0.30
C ASP A 39 -17.12 -2.42 0.98
N GLU A 40 -18.35 -2.59 0.49
CA GLU A 40 -19.54 -1.99 1.09
C GLU A 40 -19.74 -2.47 2.54
N GLY A 41 -19.83 -1.52 3.48
CA GLY A 41 -19.93 -1.82 4.91
C GLY A 41 -18.59 -2.16 5.58
N GLU A 42 -17.49 -2.16 4.83
CA GLU A 42 -16.14 -2.38 5.34
C GLU A 42 -15.50 -1.05 5.77
N SER A 43 -14.73 -1.09 6.86
CA SER A 43 -13.90 0.06 7.25
C SER A 43 -12.59 0.07 6.44
N ALA A 44 -11.99 1.24 6.23
CA ALA A 44 -10.73 1.32 5.49
C ALA A 44 -9.58 0.54 6.16
N TRP A 45 -9.49 0.51 7.50
CA TRP A 45 -8.48 -0.30 8.20
C TRP A 45 -8.82 -1.79 8.13
N GLY A 46 -10.11 -2.16 8.10
CA GLY A 46 -10.55 -3.53 7.85
C GLY A 46 -10.12 -4.01 6.46
N ALA A 47 -10.34 -3.19 5.43
CA ALA A 47 -9.89 -3.47 4.07
C ALA A 47 -8.37 -3.64 4.00
N ALA A 48 -7.59 -2.73 4.59
CA ALA A 48 -6.14 -2.85 4.61
C ALA A 48 -5.64 -4.12 5.32
N ALA A 49 -6.30 -4.52 6.43
CA ALA A 49 -5.96 -5.74 7.15
C ALA A 49 -6.35 -7.02 6.40
N ARG A 50 -7.52 -7.02 5.72
CA ARG A 50 -7.97 -8.12 4.86
C ARG A 50 -7.00 -8.33 3.71
N GLU A 51 -6.72 -7.26 2.96
CA GLU A 51 -5.84 -7.30 1.79
C GLU A 51 -4.42 -7.71 2.19
N LEU A 52 -3.87 -7.21 3.32
CA LEU A 52 -2.57 -7.67 3.81
C LEU A 52 -2.53 -9.19 4.06
N LYS A 53 -3.63 -9.74 4.59
CA LYS A 53 -3.73 -11.16 4.86
C LYS A 53 -3.90 -11.98 3.58
N GLU A 54 -4.70 -11.50 2.63
CA GLU A 54 -4.92 -12.13 1.33
C GLU A 54 -3.64 -12.12 0.47
N GLU A 55 -2.99 -10.94 0.37
CA GLU A 55 -1.87 -10.69 -0.52
C GLU A 55 -0.50 -11.13 0.04
N ALA A 56 -0.35 -11.23 1.37
CA ALA A 56 0.93 -11.52 2.00
C ALA A 56 0.87 -12.55 3.15
N GLY A 57 -0.30 -13.06 3.51
CA GLY A 57 -0.44 -14.11 4.53
C GLY A 57 -0.17 -13.66 5.98
N ILE A 58 -0.01 -12.36 6.23
CA ILE A 58 0.36 -11.80 7.54
C ILE A 58 -0.73 -10.89 8.11
N SER A 59 -0.70 -10.66 9.41
CA SER A 59 -1.63 -9.78 10.12
C SER A 59 -0.91 -8.77 11.00
N VAL A 60 -1.60 -7.68 11.36
CA VAL A 60 -1.10 -6.68 12.31
C VAL A 60 -2.10 -6.51 13.45
N SER A 61 -1.61 -6.31 14.67
CA SER A 61 -2.44 -6.03 15.85
C SER A 61 -2.79 -4.54 15.98
N GLU A 62 -1.87 -3.67 15.56
CA GLU A 62 -1.99 -2.22 15.63
C GLU A 62 -1.49 -1.58 14.33
N MET A 63 -2.16 -0.51 13.90
CA MET A 63 -1.76 0.28 12.75
C MET A 63 -2.16 1.75 12.92
N ASP A 64 -1.37 2.64 12.34
CA ASP A 64 -1.64 4.08 12.32
C ASP A 64 -2.04 4.54 10.91
N LEU A 65 -2.94 5.52 10.81
CA LEU A 65 -3.21 6.18 9.53
C LEU A 65 -2.02 7.09 9.19
N SER A 66 -1.25 6.70 8.18
CA SER A 66 -0.08 7.47 7.70
C SER A 66 -0.48 8.57 6.73
N GLY A 67 -1.49 8.33 5.89
CA GLY A 67 -1.99 9.38 5.02
C GLY A 67 -3.34 9.08 4.37
N LEU A 68 -4.06 10.16 4.07
CA LEU A 68 -5.31 10.16 3.31
C LEU A 68 -5.11 10.97 2.02
N TYR A 69 -5.27 10.30 0.88
CA TYR A 69 -4.99 10.88 -0.42
C TYR A 69 -6.26 10.92 -1.26
N PHE A 70 -6.71 12.10 -1.69
CA PHE A 70 -7.83 12.21 -2.59
C PHE A 70 -7.36 12.10 -4.04
N GLN A 71 -8.06 11.29 -4.86
CA GLN A 71 -7.85 11.17 -6.29
C GLN A 71 -9.04 11.79 -7.04
N PRO A 72 -9.01 13.09 -7.39
CA PRO A 72 -10.16 13.80 -7.97
C PRO A 72 -10.67 13.16 -9.26
N HIS A 73 -9.75 12.71 -10.11
CA HIS A 73 -10.04 12.08 -11.39
C HIS A 73 -10.78 10.73 -11.28
N LYS A 74 -10.82 10.14 -10.08
CA LYS A 74 -11.60 8.93 -9.77
C LYS A 74 -12.64 9.15 -8.67
N ASN A 75 -12.75 10.38 -8.17
CA ASN A 75 -13.59 10.78 -7.04
C ASN A 75 -13.53 9.78 -5.87
N ARG A 76 -12.31 9.49 -5.39
CA ARG A 76 -12.08 8.49 -4.33
C ARG A 76 -10.95 8.86 -3.40
N TYR A 77 -11.01 8.32 -2.19
CA TYR A 77 -9.91 8.37 -1.22
C TYR A 77 -9.07 7.09 -1.25
N ILE A 78 -7.77 7.29 -1.03
CA ILE A 78 -6.79 6.23 -0.78
C ILE A 78 -6.32 6.37 0.66
N TYR A 79 -6.67 5.40 1.49
CA TYR A 79 -6.23 5.31 2.88
C TYR A 79 -4.90 4.55 2.92
N THR A 80 -3.92 5.10 3.62
CA THR A 80 -2.62 4.45 3.82
C THR A 80 -2.38 4.30 5.30
N PHE A 81 -2.26 3.05 5.74
CA PHE A 81 -1.89 2.71 7.10
C PHE A 81 -0.40 2.36 7.16
N LYS A 82 0.16 2.36 8.36
CA LYS A 82 1.50 1.84 8.63
C LYS A 82 1.52 1.03 9.91
N ALA A 83 2.37 0.00 9.94
CA ALA A 83 2.65 -0.77 11.14
C ALA A 83 4.15 -1.10 11.21
N ARG A 84 4.69 -1.24 12.43
CA ARG A 84 6.08 -1.62 12.68
C ARG A 84 6.26 -3.07 13.15
N SER A 85 5.16 -3.79 13.26
CA SER A 85 5.14 -5.20 13.64
C SER A 85 4.03 -5.92 12.88
N TYR A 86 4.24 -7.19 12.63
CA TYR A 86 3.28 -8.09 12.02
C TYR A 86 3.46 -9.50 12.58
N GLU A 87 2.44 -10.32 12.41
CA GLU A 87 2.39 -11.73 12.82
C GLU A 87 2.24 -12.62 11.59
N GLY A 88 2.80 -13.83 11.67
CA GLY A 88 2.77 -14.81 10.60
C GLY A 88 4.05 -14.88 9.76
N VAL A 89 4.00 -15.69 8.71
CA VAL A 89 5.07 -15.86 7.73
C VAL A 89 4.56 -15.34 6.40
N ILE A 90 5.35 -14.50 5.74
CA ILE A 90 4.94 -13.93 4.45
C ILE A 90 4.87 -15.06 3.43
N GLN A 91 3.72 -15.17 2.79
CA GLN A 91 3.47 -16.10 1.70
C GLN A 91 2.77 -15.33 0.59
N VAL A 92 3.38 -15.33 -0.60
CA VAL A 92 2.78 -14.85 -1.83
C VAL A 92 2.72 -16.05 -2.76
N ASP A 93 1.51 -16.45 -3.14
CA ASP A 93 1.24 -17.51 -4.10
C ASP A 93 -0.21 -17.38 -4.56
N ASP A 94 -0.48 -16.28 -5.27
CA ASP A 94 -1.80 -15.97 -5.82
C ASP A 94 -1.66 -15.46 -7.27
N ASP A 95 -2.71 -15.60 -8.06
CA ASP A 95 -2.76 -15.16 -9.46
C ASP A 95 -2.45 -13.66 -9.61
N GLU A 96 -2.69 -12.87 -8.55
CA GLU A 96 -2.52 -11.42 -8.52
C GLU A 96 -1.13 -10.95 -8.06
N ILE A 97 -0.38 -11.78 -7.31
CA ILE A 97 0.92 -11.43 -6.71
C ILE A 97 1.90 -12.58 -6.80
N ASP A 98 3.04 -12.35 -7.45
CA ASP A 98 4.08 -13.36 -7.66
C ASP A 98 5.32 -13.17 -6.78
N GLN A 99 5.54 -11.97 -6.23
CA GLN A 99 6.75 -11.65 -5.46
C GLN A 99 6.46 -10.70 -4.30
N TYR A 100 7.31 -10.76 -3.28
CA TYR A 100 7.39 -9.78 -2.21
C TYR A 100 8.85 -9.41 -1.92
N GLY A 101 9.04 -8.27 -1.24
CA GLY A 101 10.34 -7.91 -0.73
C GLY A 101 10.29 -6.75 0.26
N PHE A 102 11.31 -6.68 1.11
CA PHE A 102 11.57 -5.54 1.98
C PHE A 102 12.66 -4.68 1.39
N PHE A 103 12.34 -3.41 1.14
CA PHE A 103 13.24 -2.48 0.46
C PHE A 103 13.47 -1.22 1.29
N PRO A 104 14.70 -0.69 1.37
CA PRO A 104 14.91 0.63 1.96
C PRO A 104 14.34 1.71 1.02
N LEU A 105 13.96 2.86 1.59
CA LEU A 105 13.30 3.94 0.82
C LEU A 105 14.17 4.56 -0.29
N ASP A 106 15.49 4.45 -0.18
CA ASP A 106 16.45 4.96 -1.15
C ASP A 106 16.82 3.94 -2.24
N ALA A 107 16.37 2.68 -2.12
CA ALA A 107 16.56 1.62 -3.11
C ALA A 107 15.26 0.83 -3.37
N LEU A 108 14.18 1.57 -3.63
CA LEU A 108 12.89 0.98 -4.00
C LEU A 108 12.98 0.19 -5.30
N PRO A 109 12.27 -0.95 -5.41
CA PRO A 109 12.30 -1.80 -6.59
C PRO A 109 11.57 -1.12 -7.76
N ARG A 110 11.83 -1.61 -8.97
CA ARG A 110 11.20 -1.14 -10.21
C ARG A 110 10.53 -2.32 -10.93
N PRO A 111 9.43 -2.10 -11.68
CA PRO A 111 8.75 -0.82 -11.85
C PRO A 111 7.90 -0.44 -10.63
N ILE A 112 7.74 0.87 -10.36
CA ILE A 112 6.93 1.39 -9.25
C ILE A 112 6.36 2.77 -9.59
N SER A 113 5.13 3.05 -9.16
CA SER A 113 4.52 4.37 -9.39
C SER A 113 5.11 5.46 -8.47
N THR A 114 5.20 6.69 -8.97
CA THR A 114 5.57 7.86 -8.17
C THR A 114 4.61 8.09 -7.00
N PHE A 115 3.34 7.73 -7.15
CA PHE A 115 2.35 7.80 -6.08
C PHE A 115 2.61 6.78 -4.97
N THR A 116 2.97 5.54 -5.31
CA THR A 116 3.43 4.54 -4.32
C THR A 116 4.65 5.07 -3.57
N ALA A 117 5.66 5.56 -4.30
CA ALA A 117 6.87 6.10 -3.69
C ALA A 117 6.59 7.31 -2.76
N GLN A 118 5.66 8.19 -3.13
CA GLN A 118 5.22 9.30 -2.28
C GLN A 118 4.58 8.79 -0.99
N ARG A 119 3.64 7.85 -1.07
CA ARG A 119 2.96 7.27 0.11
C ARG A 119 3.94 6.61 1.07
N LEU A 120 4.96 5.91 0.54
CA LEU A 120 6.05 5.33 1.33
C LEU A 120 6.89 6.38 2.03
N ALA A 121 7.31 7.42 1.30
CA ALA A 121 8.10 8.52 1.86
C ALA A 121 7.33 9.25 2.97
N ASP A 122 6.06 9.55 2.74
CA ASP A 122 5.18 10.21 3.70
C ASP A 122 5.04 9.36 4.98
N ALA A 123 4.82 8.05 4.85
CA ALA A 123 4.63 7.17 6.01
C ALA A 123 5.86 7.05 6.91
N VAL A 124 7.07 7.09 6.34
CA VAL A 124 8.34 6.92 7.08
C VAL A 124 8.89 8.25 7.58
N ARG A 125 8.79 9.33 6.80
CA ARG A 125 9.43 10.61 7.12
C ARG A 125 8.55 11.51 7.99
N GLU A 126 7.23 11.37 7.90
CA GLU A 126 6.30 12.21 8.65
C GLU A 126 5.87 11.55 9.96
N ASN A 127 5.90 12.33 11.05
CA ASN A 127 5.46 11.89 12.38
C ASN A 127 3.95 12.06 12.60
N LYS A 128 3.21 12.52 11.57
CA LYS A 128 1.76 12.76 11.61
C LYS A 128 1.09 12.27 10.34
N THR A 129 -0.22 12.07 10.40
CA THR A 129 -1.03 11.78 9.22
C THR A 129 -0.96 12.94 8.22
N VAL A 130 -0.70 12.63 6.95
CA VAL A 130 -0.75 13.60 5.85
C VAL A 130 -2.10 13.57 5.13
N PHE A 131 -2.52 14.72 4.61
CA PHE A 131 -3.70 14.87 3.78
C PHE A 131 -3.28 15.53 2.47
N LYS A 132 -3.45 14.83 1.34
CA LYS A 132 -2.95 15.29 0.04
C LYS A 132 -3.94 14.99 -1.07
N GLU A 133 -3.84 15.74 -2.16
CA GLU A 133 -4.53 15.45 -3.41
C GLU A 133 -3.52 14.89 -4.41
N GLU A 134 -3.85 13.76 -5.05
CA GLU A 134 -3.02 13.20 -6.12
C GLU A 134 -3.21 13.99 -7.41
N SER A 135 -2.10 14.47 -7.96
CA SER A 135 -2.07 15.10 -9.28
C SER A 135 -1.58 14.12 -10.33
N LEU A 136 -2.40 13.87 -11.36
CA LEU A 136 -2.01 13.06 -12.52
C LEU A 136 -0.81 13.63 -13.27
N ALA A 137 -0.57 14.95 -13.20
CA ALA A 137 0.61 15.57 -13.82
C ALA A 137 1.94 15.03 -13.23
N ASN A 138 1.90 14.53 -11.99
CA ASN A 138 3.05 13.98 -11.28
C ASN A 138 3.04 12.45 -11.25
N TYR A 139 2.03 11.81 -11.84
CA TYR A 139 1.90 10.35 -11.86
C TYR A 139 2.76 9.76 -12.98
N GLN A 140 3.74 8.95 -12.62
CA GLN A 140 4.59 8.21 -13.56
C GLN A 140 4.88 6.82 -13.02
N ILE A 141 5.15 5.87 -13.92
CA ILE A 141 5.77 4.59 -13.55
C ILE A 141 7.27 4.75 -13.75
N LEU A 142 8.02 4.57 -12.68
CA LEU A 142 9.47 4.53 -12.72
C LEU A 142 9.86 3.11 -13.10
N ASN A 143 10.38 2.94 -14.32
CA ASN A 143 10.82 1.64 -14.85
C ASN A 143 12.26 1.32 -14.42
N PRO A 144 12.74 0.07 -14.63
CA PRO A 144 14.14 -0.31 -14.38
C PRO A 144 15.15 0.57 -15.10
#